data_AF-A0A2E1Y6J5-F1
#
_entry.id   AF-A0A2E1Y6J5-F1
#
_cell.length_a   1.000
_cell.length_b   1.000
_cell.length_c   1.000
_cell.angle_alpha   90.00
_cell.angle_beta   90.00
_cell.angle_gamma   90.00
#
_symmetry.space_group_name_H-M   'P 1'
#
loop_
_entity.id
_entity.type
_entity.pdbx_description
1 polymer ?
#
loop_
_entity_poly.entity_id
_entity_poly.type
_entity_poly.pdbx_seq_one_letter_code
_entity_poly.pdbx_strand_id
1 'polypeptide(L)' 'MEFFKAAPLGAILSCVVALVVGSQGSDGGHLAVFQAEIYQYDIWWSWPVFFAGTGLAWALMLIQR' A
#
# COMPACT_ATOMS: atom_id res chain seq x y z
N MET A 1 -7.58 11.87 -14.11
CA MET A 1 -6.52 12.58 -13.34
C MET A 1 -6.57 12.25 -11.85
N GLU A 2 -7.76 12.13 -11.24
CA GLU A 2 -7.91 11.85 -9.79
C GLU A 2 -7.33 10.50 -9.36
N PHE A 3 -7.40 9.47 -10.19
CA PHE A 3 -6.79 8.16 -9.89
C PHE A 3 -5.27 8.23 -9.69
N PHE A 4 -4.56 9.02 -10.51
CA PHE A 4 -3.11 9.24 -10.34
C PHE A 4 -2.80 10.05 -9.08
N LYS A 5 -3.72 10.90 -8.61
CA LYS A 5 -3.58 11.61 -7.33
C LYS A 5 -3.84 10.70 -6.12
N ALA A 6 -4.66 9.67 -6.29
CA ALA A 6 -4.94 8.68 -5.24
C ALA A 6 -3.82 7.63 -5.10
N ALA A 7 -3.05 7.38 -6.17
CA ALA A 7 -1.92 6.44 -6.17
C ALA A 7 -0.87 6.68 -5.06
N PRO A 8 -0.32 7.90 -4.85
CA PRO A 8 0.64 8.13 -3.77
C PRO A 8 0.04 7.89 -2.38
N LEU A 9 -1.25 8.17 -2.18
CA LEU A 9 -1.92 7.89 -0.91
C LEU A 9 -2.00 6.39 -0.63
N GLY A 10 -2.34 5.59 -1.65
CA GLY A 10 -2.33 4.13 -1.55
C GLY A 10 -0.92 3.55 -1.36
N ALA A 11 0.11 4.14 -1.97
CA ALA A 11 1.50 3.74 -1.77
C ALA A 11 1.96 3.97 -0.33
N ILE A 12 1.64 5.13 0.26
CA ILE A 12 1.95 5.42 1.66
C ILE A 12 1.24 4.43 2.58
N LEU A 13 -0.05 4.18 2.35
CA LEU A 13 -0.83 3.21 3.13
C LEU A 13 -0.23 1.81 3.04
N SER A 14 0.14 1.36 1.84
CA SER A 14 0.83 0.10 1.60
C SER A 14 2.12 -0.01 2.41
N CYS A 15 3.00 0.99 2.32
CA CYS A 15 4.24 1.00 3.10
C CYS A 15 3.98 0.92 4.60
N VAL A 16 3.08 1.72 5.15
CA VAL A 16 2.81 1.75 6.60
C VAL A 16 2.27 0.40 7.08
N VAL A 17 1.28 -0.16 6.38
CA VAL A 17 0.67 -1.44 6.77
C VAL A 17 1.67 -2.59 6.60
N ALA A 18 2.38 -2.63 5.47
CA ALA A 18 3.38 -3.65 5.20
C ALA A 18 4.54 -3.58 6.21
N LEU A 19 4.99 -2.38 6.60
CA LEU A 19 5.99 -2.20 7.64
C LEU A 19 5.54 -2.77 8.98
N VAL A 20 4.32 -2.44 9.43
CA VAL A 20 3.80 -2.91 10.72
C VAL A 20 3.59 -4.42 10.73
N VAL A 21 3.09 -5.01 9.64
CA VAL A 21 2.82 -6.44 9.55
C VAL A 21 4.11 -7.23 9.34
N GLY A 22 4.96 -6.79 8.41
CA GLY A 22 6.23 -7.43 8.07
C GLY A 22 7.28 -7.35 9.18
N SER A 23 7.32 -6.25 9.95
CA SER A 23 8.20 -6.15 11.12
C SER A 23 7.89 -7.18 12.22
N GLN A 24 6.70 -7.76 12.22
CA GLN A 24 6.32 -8.85 13.12
C GLN A 24 6.60 -10.25 12.55
N GLY A 25 7.27 -10.35 11.40
CA GLY A 25 7.58 -11.61 10.75
C GLY A 25 6.37 -12.33 10.16
N SER A 26 5.28 -11.59 9.89
CA SER A 26 4.05 -12.12 9.31
C SER A 26 3.90 -11.67 7.86
N ASP A 27 3.53 -12.60 6.98
CA ASP A 27 3.18 -12.28 5.59
C ASP A 27 1.78 -11.66 5.46
N GLY A 28 1.04 -11.52 6.59
CA GLY A 28 -0.29 -10.94 6.60
C GLY A 28 -1.37 -11.77 5.87
N GLY A 29 -1.07 -13.00 5.47
CA GLY A 29 -1.98 -13.90 4.78
C GLY A 29 -2.50 -13.29 3.46
N HIS A 30 -3.75 -12.83 3.46
CA HIS A 30 -4.36 -12.20 2.29
C HIS A 30 -3.78 -10.81 1.96
N LEU A 31 -3.11 -10.16 2.91
CA LEU A 31 -2.37 -8.93 2.62
C LEU A 31 -1.14 -9.19 1.74
N ALA A 32 -0.64 -10.42 1.67
CA ALA A 32 0.55 -10.79 0.89
C ALA A 32 1.68 -9.75 1.08
N VAL A 33 2.06 -9.53 2.33
CA VAL A 33 3.17 -8.65 2.70
C VAL A 33 4.47 -9.36 2.39
N PHE A 34 5.37 -8.67 1.70
CA PHE A 34 6.69 -9.20 1.38
C PHE A 34 7.75 -8.11 1.47
N GLN A 35 8.99 -8.54 1.65
CA GLN A 35 10.15 -7.68 1.62
C GLN A 35 10.58 -7.53 0.16
N ALA A 36 10.40 -6.32 -0.38
CA ALA A 36 10.85 -5.96 -1.71
C ALA A 36 12.27 -5.40 -1.62
N GLU A 37 13.22 -6.11 -2.21
CA GLU A 37 14.60 -5.66 -2.31
C GLU A 37 14.72 -4.68 -3.48
N ILE A 38 14.93 -3.40 -3.18
CA ILE A 38 15.18 -2.35 -4.17
C ILE A 38 16.63 -1.92 -4.05
N TYR A 39 17.47 -2.51 -4.91
CA TYR A 39 18.90 -2.25 -4.99
C TYR A 39 19.64 -2.58 -3.68
N GLN A 40 19.75 -1.62 -2.76
CA GLN A 40 20.40 -1.79 -1.45
C GLN A 40 19.43 -1.55 -0.28
N TYR A 41 18.15 -1.32 -0.58
CA TYR A 41 17.13 -1.03 0.42
C TYR A 41 16.07 -2.11 0.42
N ASP A 42 15.86 -2.70 1.58
CA ASP A 42 14.72 -3.56 1.83
C ASP A 42 13.50 -2.74 2.24
N ILE A 43 12.43 -2.85 1.47
CA ILE A 43 11.17 -2.15 1.75
C ILE A 43 10.06 -3.18 1.91
N TRP A 44 9.30 -3.07 2.99
CA TRP A 44 8.08 -3.86 3.14
C TRP A 44 6.99 -3.34 2.22
N TRP A 45 6.46 -4.22 1.36
CA TRP A 45 5.46 -3.86 0.36
C TRP A 45 4.31 -4.86 0.33
N SER A 46 3.14 -4.38 -0.11
CA SER A 46 1.95 -5.20 -0.33
C SER A 46 1.14 -4.66 -1.51
N TRP A 47 1.02 -5.46 -2.58
CA TRP A 47 0.17 -5.14 -3.72
C TRP A 47 -1.33 -5.06 -3.35
N PRO A 48 -1.90 -5.99 -2.56
CA PRO A 48 -3.29 -5.90 -2.13
C PRO A 48 -3.61 -4.61 -1.37
N VAL A 49 -2.74 -4.19 -0.43
CA VAL A 49 -2.96 -2.96 0.34
C VAL A 49 -2.84 -1.73 -0.55
N PHE A 50 -1.89 -1.71 -1.48
CA PHE A 50 -1.75 -0.62 -2.44
C PHE A 50 -3.04 -0.40 -3.23
N PHE A 51 -3.56 -1.46 -3.88
CA PHE A 51 -4.78 -1.33 -4.69
C PHE A 51 -6.01 -0.98 -3.85
N ALA A 52 -6.15 -1.59 -2.66
CA ALA A 52 -7.24 -1.26 -1.74
C ALA A 52 -7.18 0.20 -1.29
N GLY A 53 -5.99 0.68 -0.89
CA GLY A 53 -5.75 2.05 -0.45
C GLY A 53 -5.95 3.08 -1.57
N THR A 54 -5.43 2.81 -2.76
CA THR A 54 -5.64 3.67 -3.94
C THR A 54 -7.11 3.70 -4.35
N GLY A 55 -7.79 2.55 -4.36
CA GLY A 55 -9.22 2.47 -4.64
C GLY A 55 -10.07 3.25 -3.64
N LEU A 56 -9.77 3.11 -2.34
CA LEU A 56 -10.42 3.86 -1.27
C LEU A 56 -10.20 5.37 -1.42
N ALA A 57 -8.95 5.80 -1.60
CA ALA A 57 -8.60 7.20 -1.76
C ALA A 57 -9.28 7.82 -3.00
N TRP A 58 -9.33 7.07 -4.11
CA TRP A 58 -10.03 7.50 -5.30
C TRP A 58 -11.55 7.59 -5.10
N ALA A 59 -12.16 6.61 -4.43
CA ALA A 59 -13.59 6.63 -4.10
C ALA A 59 -13.96 7.83 -3.20
N LEU A 60 -13.12 8.16 -2.22
CA LEU A 60 -13.31 9.35 -1.39
C LEU A 60 -13.23 10.64 -2.20
N MET A 61 -12.27 10.75 -3.13
CA MET A 61 -12.18 11.91 -4.03
C MET A 61 -13.40 12.04 -4.93
N LEU A 62 -13.99 10.93 -5.40
CA LEU A 62 -15.22 10.95 -6.19
C LEU A 62 -16.43 11.44 -5.37
N ILE A 63 -16.50 11.09 -4.09
CA ILE A 63 -17.59 11.53 -3.20
C ILE A 63 -17.49 13.03 -2.87
N GLN A 64 -16.27 13.58 -2.86
CA GLN A 64 -16.01 14.99 -2.53
C GLN A 64 -16.22 15.96 -3.72
N ARG A 65 -16.73 15.46 -4.84
CA ARG A 65 -16.93 16.22 -6.08
C ARG A 65 -18.35 16.73 -6.22
#